data_AF-A0A258YFW7-F1
#
_entry.id   AF-A0A258YFW7-F1
#
_cell.length_a   1.000
_cell.length_b   1.000
_cell.length_c   1.000
_cell.angle_alpha   90.00
_cell.angle_beta   90.00
_cell.angle_gamma   90.00
#
_symmetry.space_group_name_H-M   'P 1'
#
loop_
_entity.id
_entity.type
_entity.pdbx_description
1 polymer ?
#
loop_
_entity_poly.entity_id
_entity_poly.type
_entity_poly.pdbx_seq_one_letter_code
_entity_poly.pdbx_strand_id
1 'polypeptide(L)'
;MKNKSNIKLPLTDNEKANLRKNKVKIANILDFASDGLEVLLNATTERAKEIYALAEFQTVPTIGIKFAEDLVFLGYFSLNELKNKDGAKLTDEYELKKGYWTDPCVEDQFRLVINFANTNDQKKTWWDFTEERKKYRFENGYPASRPKQAWHQTILFKQNDKQNSC
;
A
#
# COMPACT_ATOMS: atom_id res chain seq x y z
N MET A 1 8.72 -6.50 20.81
CA MET A 1 8.62 -7.81 20.13
C MET A 1 8.38 -7.52 18.65
N LYS A 2 9.34 -7.80 17.76
CA LYS A 2 9.15 -7.59 16.32
C LYS A 2 8.09 -8.60 15.85
N ASN A 3 6.88 -8.14 15.57
CA ASN A 3 5.86 -8.96 14.90
C ASN A 3 6.49 -9.42 13.59
N LYS A 4 6.58 -10.73 13.36
CA LYS A 4 6.99 -11.28 12.06
C LYS A 4 5.89 -10.96 11.05
N SER A 5 5.92 -9.77 10.48
CA SER A 5 5.14 -9.43 9.30
C SER A 5 5.60 -10.35 8.17
N ASN A 6 4.65 -11.05 7.55
CA ASN A 6 4.90 -11.87 6.37
C ASN A 6 5.01 -10.93 5.16
N ILE A 7 6.12 -10.18 5.11
CA ILE A 7 6.39 -9.18 4.09
C ILE A 7 6.56 -9.88 2.74
N LYS A 8 5.74 -9.49 1.76
CA LYS A 8 5.85 -9.95 0.38
C LYS A 8 6.37 -8.79 -0.47
N LEU A 9 7.38 -9.03 -1.29
CA LEU A 9 7.95 -7.99 -2.14
C LEU A 9 8.08 -8.49 -3.59
N PRO A 10 7.76 -7.65 -4.58
CA PRO A 10 7.87 -7.99 -5.99
C PRO A 10 9.32 -7.89 -6.46
N LEU A 11 10.22 -8.67 -5.85
CA LEU A 11 11.64 -8.71 -6.20
C LEU A 11 11.86 -9.51 -7.49
N THR A 12 12.74 -9.01 -8.35
CA THR A 12 13.29 -9.75 -9.50
C THR A 12 14.15 -10.92 -9.03
N ASP A 13 14.41 -11.88 -9.92
CA ASP A 13 15.23 -13.04 -9.58
C ASP A 13 16.68 -12.66 -9.25
N ASN A 14 17.21 -11.61 -9.89
CA ASN A 14 18.52 -11.03 -9.58
C ASN A 14 18.54 -10.41 -8.18
N GLU A 15 17.53 -9.60 -7.84
CA GLU A 15 17.38 -9.00 -6.50
C GLU A 15 17.30 -10.10 -5.42
N LYS A 16 16.50 -11.15 -5.64
CA LYS A 16 16.41 -12.31 -4.73
C LYS A 16 17.75 -13.05 -4.61
N ALA A 17 18.47 -13.24 -5.70
CA ALA A 17 19.78 -13.89 -5.69
C ALA A 17 20.80 -13.07 -4.89
N ASN A 18 20.79 -11.74 -5.03
CA ASN A 18 21.67 -10.85 -4.30
C ASN A 18 21.37 -10.84 -2.79
N LEU A 19 20.10 -10.85 -2.39
CA LEU A 19 19.74 -11.02 -0.97
C LEU A 19 20.27 -12.34 -0.39
N ARG A 20 20.11 -13.45 -1.12
CA ARG A 20 20.64 -14.76 -0.71
C ARG A 20 22.17 -14.76 -0.60
N LYS A 21 22.86 -14.16 -1.57
CA LYS A 21 24.33 -14.02 -1.57
C LYS A 21 24.82 -13.27 -0.33
N ASN A 22 24.10 -12.20 0.05
CA ASN A 22 24.38 -11.40 1.24
C ASN A 22 23.79 -11.98 2.53
N LYS A 23 23.16 -13.16 2.48
CA LYS A 23 22.50 -13.83 3.62
C LYS A 23 21.41 -12.99 4.29
N VAL A 24 20.79 -12.09 3.54
CA VAL A 24 19.69 -11.22 4.01
C VAL A 24 18.36 -11.89 3.72
N LYS A 25 17.47 -11.91 4.72
CA LYS A 25 16.09 -12.37 4.58
C LYS A 25 15.18 -11.20 4.21
N ILE A 26 14.16 -11.45 3.40
CA ILE A 26 13.14 -10.44 3.02
C ILE A 26 12.50 -9.79 4.26
N ALA A 27 12.21 -10.59 5.30
CA ALA A 27 11.63 -10.09 6.55
C ALA A 27 12.53 -9.09 7.31
N ASN A 28 13.80 -8.98 6.94
CA ASN A 28 14.78 -8.10 7.59
C ASN A 28 15.17 -6.92 6.70
N ILE A 29 14.46 -6.67 5.58
CA ILE A 29 14.78 -5.56 4.66
C ILE A 29 14.75 -4.20 5.38
N LEU A 30 13.83 -4.03 6.34
CA LEU A 30 13.71 -2.80 7.13
C LEU A 30 14.84 -2.60 8.16
N ASP A 31 15.72 -3.59 8.36
CA ASP A 31 16.91 -3.44 9.20
C ASP A 31 18.04 -2.67 8.48
N PHE A 32 17.87 -2.36 7.19
CA PHE A 32 18.84 -1.64 6.36
C PHE A 32 18.32 -0.26 5.94
N ALA A 33 19.20 0.73 5.86
CA ALA A 33 18.90 2.02 5.25
C ALA A 33 18.80 1.90 3.72
N SER A 34 18.23 2.93 3.06
CA SER A 34 17.97 2.91 1.61
C SER A 34 19.25 2.72 0.79
N ASP A 35 20.34 3.38 1.16
CA ASP A 35 21.67 3.25 0.53
C ASP A 35 22.27 1.84 0.69
N GLY A 36 22.09 1.23 1.87
CA GLY A 36 22.44 -0.17 2.10
C GLY A 36 21.64 -1.12 1.21
N LEU A 37 20.35 -0.86 0.99
CA LEU A 37 19.52 -1.66 0.09
C LEU A 37 19.91 -1.52 -1.38
N GLU A 38 20.35 -0.36 -1.83
CA GLU A 38 20.87 -0.17 -3.20
C GLU A 38 22.01 -1.15 -3.48
N VAL A 39 22.98 -1.22 -2.56
CA VAL A 39 24.12 -2.13 -2.66
C VAL A 39 23.70 -3.59 -2.54
N LEU A 40 22.81 -3.92 -1.59
CA LEU A 40 22.37 -5.29 -1.33
C LEU A 40 21.56 -5.88 -2.47
N LEU A 41 20.72 -5.06 -3.12
CA LEU A 41 19.86 -5.47 -4.22
C LEU A 41 20.59 -5.34 -5.56
N ASN A 42 21.67 -4.56 -5.61
CA ASN A 42 22.30 -4.08 -6.86
C ASN A 42 21.25 -3.40 -7.76
N ALA A 43 20.55 -2.42 -7.18
CA ALA A 43 19.42 -1.72 -7.78
C ALA A 43 19.64 -0.20 -7.75
N THR A 44 18.82 0.54 -8.49
CA THR A 44 18.85 2.01 -8.45
C THR A 44 18.30 2.54 -7.12
N THR A 45 18.63 3.79 -6.80
CA THR A 45 18.09 4.49 -5.63
C THR A 45 16.56 4.49 -5.59
N GLU A 46 15.91 4.72 -6.72
CA GLU A 46 14.45 4.72 -6.83
C GLU A 46 13.89 3.35 -6.49
N ARG A 47 14.49 2.29 -7.03
CA ARG A 47 14.06 0.91 -6.79
C ARG A 47 14.29 0.48 -5.35
N ALA A 48 15.41 0.86 -4.74
CA ALA A 48 15.67 0.59 -3.33
C ALA A 48 14.67 1.30 -2.41
N LYS A 49 14.34 2.57 -2.70
CA LYS A 49 13.29 3.34 -2.00
C LYS A 49 11.91 2.70 -2.16
N GLU A 50 11.55 2.27 -3.36
CA GLU A 50 10.31 1.56 -3.63
C GLU A 50 10.21 0.28 -2.79
N ILE A 51 11.24 -0.57 -2.83
CA ILE A 51 11.28 -1.83 -2.06
C ILE A 51 11.19 -1.58 -0.56
N TYR A 52 11.88 -0.57 -0.05
CA TYR A 52 11.79 -0.17 1.35
C TYR A 52 10.36 0.27 1.71
N ALA A 53 9.77 1.16 0.91
CA ALA A 53 8.41 1.67 1.12
C ALA A 53 7.37 0.53 1.14
N LEU A 54 7.45 -0.39 0.16
CA LEU A 54 6.57 -1.56 0.10
C LEU A 54 6.69 -2.44 1.34
N ALA A 55 7.90 -2.60 1.88
CA ALA A 55 8.13 -3.35 3.12
C ALA A 55 7.61 -2.58 4.34
N GLU A 56 7.81 -1.27 4.40
CA GLU A 56 7.39 -0.42 5.52
C GLU A 56 5.87 -0.36 5.64
N PHE A 57 5.14 -0.18 4.52
CA PHE A 57 3.68 -0.16 4.54
C PHE A 57 3.06 -1.48 5.00
N GLN A 58 3.71 -2.62 4.74
CA GLN A 58 3.28 -3.94 5.24
C GLN A 58 3.55 -4.16 6.73
N THR A 59 4.15 -3.19 7.43
CA THR A 59 4.22 -3.21 8.91
C THR A 59 2.92 -2.77 9.57
N VAL A 60 2.04 -2.09 8.82
CA VAL A 60 0.71 -1.71 9.29
C VAL A 60 -0.17 -2.97 9.36
N PRO A 61 -0.90 -3.20 10.48
CA PRO A 61 -1.79 -4.34 10.60
C PRO A 61 -2.75 -4.45 9.42
N THR A 62 -3.02 -5.67 8.95
CA THR A 62 -3.98 -5.96 7.87
C THR A 62 -3.66 -5.37 6.48
N ILE A 63 -2.56 -4.61 6.35
CA ILE A 63 -2.10 -4.07 5.07
C ILE A 63 -1.21 -5.08 4.37
N GLY A 64 -1.61 -5.46 3.15
CA GLY A 64 -0.85 -6.35 2.28
C GLY A 64 -0.15 -5.61 1.16
N ILE A 65 0.64 -6.36 0.38
CA ILE A 65 1.44 -5.82 -0.74
C ILE A 65 0.60 -5.02 -1.76
N LYS A 66 -0.63 -5.45 -2.09
CA LYS A 66 -1.46 -4.72 -3.07
C LYS A 66 -1.74 -3.27 -2.65
N PHE A 67 -2.08 -3.07 -1.37
CA PHE A 67 -2.34 -1.72 -0.87
C PHE A 67 -1.04 -0.92 -0.68
N ALA A 68 0.07 -1.59 -0.33
CA ALA A 68 1.38 -0.97 -0.33
C ALA A 68 1.78 -0.46 -1.73
N GLU A 69 1.51 -1.24 -2.78
CA GLU A 69 1.69 -0.83 -4.18
C GLU A 69 0.79 0.35 -4.54
N ASP A 70 -0.43 0.42 -4.01
CA ASP A 70 -1.33 1.56 -4.23
C ASP A 70 -0.81 2.85 -3.57
N LEU A 71 -0.19 2.77 -2.39
CA LEU A 71 0.46 3.91 -1.73
C LEU A 71 1.67 4.41 -2.53
N VAL A 72 2.52 3.49 -3.00
CA VAL A 72 3.64 3.82 -3.91
C VAL A 72 3.13 4.40 -5.22
N PHE A 73 2.04 3.84 -5.78
CA PHE A 73 1.40 4.36 -6.98
C PHE A 73 0.92 5.79 -6.81
N LEU A 74 0.43 6.17 -5.62
CA LEU A 74 0.10 7.55 -5.28
C LEU A 74 1.33 8.46 -5.13
N GLY A 75 2.53 7.90 -5.02
CA GLY A 75 3.79 8.61 -4.89
C GLY A 75 4.30 8.71 -3.45
N TYR A 76 3.79 7.88 -2.54
CA TYR A 76 4.24 7.83 -1.16
C TYR A 76 5.31 6.75 -0.97
N PHE A 77 6.44 7.14 -0.37
CA PHE A 77 7.58 6.25 -0.14
C PHE A 77 7.93 6.07 1.34
N SER A 78 7.15 6.65 2.24
CA SER A 78 7.27 6.37 3.67
C SER A 78 5.98 6.59 4.45
N LEU A 79 5.83 5.93 5.60
CA LEU A 79 4.73 6.22 6.54
C LEU A 79 4.75 7.67 7.04
N ASN A 80 5.94 8.26 7.15
CA ASN A 80 6.08 9.63 7.63
C ASN A 80 5.42 10.65 6.68
N GLU A 81 5.45 10.41 5.36
CA GLU A 81 4.77 11.24 4.36
C GLU A 81 3.24 11.20 4.49
N LEU A 82 2.68 10.17 5.13
CA LEU A 82 1.25 10.00 5.32
C LEU A 82 0.72 10.66 6.60
N LYS A 83 1.61 11.16 7.46
CA LYS A 83 1.20 11.86 8.69
C LYS A 83 0.34 13.08 8.39
N ASN A 84 -0.69 13.27 9.21
CA ASN A 84 -1.64 14.38 9.11
C ASN A 84 -2.38 14.51 7.75
N LYS A 85 -2.32 13.49 6.89
CA LYS A 85 -3.16 13.43 5.69
C LYS A 85 -4.59 13.04 6.05
N ASP A 86 -5.47 13.15 5.07
CA ASP A 86 -6.89 12.82 5.20
C ASP A 86 -7.20 11.59 4.35
N GLY A 87 -7.78 10.56 4.97
CA GLY A 87 -8.06 9.28 4.31
C GLY A 87 -9.12 9.39 3.22
N ALA A 88 -10.11 10.26 3.38
CA ALA A 88 -11.11 10.50 2.34
C ALA A 88 -10.47 11.20 1.14
N LYS A 89 -9.65 12.24 1.38
CA LYS A 89 -8.96 12.95 0.29
C LYS A 89 -8.00 12.06 -0.47
N LEU A 90 -7.22 11.23 0.22
CA LEU A 90 -6.33 10.25 -0.44
C LEU A 90 -7.11 9.26 -1.29
N THR A 91 -8.27 8.81 -0.81
CA THR A 91 -9.15 7.93 -1.60
C THR A 91 -9.63 8.63 -2.86
N ASP A 92 -10.07 9.88 -2.73
CA ASP A 92 -10.56 10.67 -3.86
C ASP A 92 -9.45 10.89 -4.91
N GLU A 93 -8.23 11.23 -4.46
CA GLU A 93 -7.03 11.34 -5.32
C GLU A 93 -6.67 10.01 -6.00
N TYR A 94 -6.79 8.90 -5.26
CA TYR A 94 -6.50 7.57 -5.75
C TYR A 94 -7.47 7.14 -6.85
N GLU A 95 -8.78 7.28 -6.61
CA GLU A 95 -9.81 6.95 -7.61
C GLU A 95 -9.63 7.82 -8.86
N LEU A 96 -9.36 9.12 -8.70
CA LEU A 96 -9.04 10.02 -9.81
C LEU A 96 -7.84 9.54 -10.62
N LYS A 97 -6.75 9.16 -9.97
CA LYS A 97 -5.53 8.69 -10.63
C LYS A 97 -5.72 7.33 -11.33
N LYS A 98 -6.58 6.46 -10.78
CA LYS A 98 -6.96 5.18 -11.41
C LYS A 98 -7.95 5.37 -12.57
N GLY A 99 -8.75 6.43 -12.55
CA GLY A 99 -9.81 6.67 -13.54
C GLY A 99 -11.09 5.86 -13.31
N TYR A 100 -11.22 5.21 -12.15
CA TYR A 100 -12.38 4.43 -11.74
C TYR A 100 -12.54 4.48 -10.22
N TRP A 101 -13.76 4.27 -9.73
CA TRP A 101 -14.03 4.22 -8.30
C TRP A 101 -13.76 2.81 -7.73
N THR A 102 -13.30 2.75 -6.48
CA THR A 102 -12.84 1.52 -5.83
C THR A 102 -13.77 1.05 -4.73
N ASP A 103 -13.56 -0.19 -4.26
CA ASP A 103 -14.33 -0.73 -3.13
C ASP A 103 -14.19 0.17 -1.88
N PRO A 104 -15.27 0.41 -1.10
CA PRO A 104 -15.20 1.27 0.08
C PRO A 104 -14.18 0.83 1.14
N CYS A 105 -13.82 -0.46 1.23
CA CYS A 105 -12.79 -0.92 2.17
C CYS A 105 -11.38 -0.38 1.87
N VAL A 106 -11.16 0.17 0.66
CA VAL A 106 -9.89 0.83 0.30
C VAL A 106 -9.75 2.15 1.07
N GLU A 107 -10.82 2.92 1.24
CA GLU A 107 -10.81 4.13 2.06
C GLU A 107 -10.52 3.83 3.52
N ASP A 108 -11.09 2.73 4.03
CA ASP A 108 -10.87 2.28 5.40
C ASP A 108 -9.37 1.92 5.62
N GLN A 109 -8.71 1.34 4.62
CA GLN A 109 -7.26 1.10 4.64
C GLN A 109 -6.45 2.41 4.61
N PHE A 110 -6.85 3.41 3.81
CA PHE A 110 -6.19 4.72 3.84
C PHE A 110 -6.28 5.38 5.22
N ARG A 111 -7.46 5.35 5.85
CA ARG A 111 -7.66 5.87 7.21
C ARG A 111 -6.79 5.13 8.22
N LEU A 112 -6.70 3.80 8.13
CA LEU A 112 -5.83 2.99 8.98
C LEU A 112 -4.36 3.40 8.85
N VAL A 113 -3.83 3.48 7.63
CA VAL A 113 -2.41 3.79 7.42
C VAL A 113 -2.07 5.19 7.92
N ILE A 114 -2.96 6.17 7.73
CA ILE A 114 -2.78 7.52 8.30
C ILE A 114 -2.81 7.48 9.83
N ASN A 115 -3.78 6.79 10.43
CA ASN A 115 -3.85 6.65 11.88
C ASN A 115 -2.57 5.98 12.42
N PHE A 116 -2.09 4.93 11.74
CA PHE A 116 -0.86 4.24 12.07
C PHE A 116 0.36 5.16 11.95
N ALA A 117 0.46 5.94 10.87
CA ALA A 117 1.54 6.91 10.69
C ALA A 117 1.58 7.95 11.82
N ASN A 118 0.41 8.37 12.31
CA ASN A 118 0.30 9.36 13.38
C ASN A 118 0.53 8.79 14.78
N THR A 119 0.08 7.55 15.05
CA THR A 119 0.00 7.02 16.42
C THR A 119 0.85 5.76 16.66
N ASN A 120 1.30 5.10 15.59
CA ASN A 120 1.95 3.79 15.61
C ASN A 120 1.09 2.70 16.30
N ASP A 121 -0.24 2.86 16.29
CA ASP A 121 -1.17 1.93 16.92
C ASP A 121 -1.30 0.62 16.13
N GLN A 122 -0.72 -0.44 16.69
CA GLN A 122 -0.71 -1.80 16.14
C GLN A 122 -2.00 -2.60 16.44
N LYS A 123 -2.91 -2.06 17.24
CA LYS A 123 -4.15 -2.78 17.63
C LYS A 123 -5.28 -2.56 16.65
N LYS A 124 -5.23 -1.46 15.89
CA LYS A 124 -6.26 -1.13 14.92
C LYS A 124 -6.09 -1.89 13.62
N THR A 125 -7.22 -2.13 13.00
CA THR A 125 -7.40 -2.80 11.72
C THR A 125 -8.28 -1.93 10.84
N TRP A 126 -8.31 -2.18 9.52
CA TRP A 126 -8.99 -1.25 8.62
C TRP A 126 -10.50 -1.16 8.92
N TRP A 127 -11.13 -2.26 9.33
CA TRP A 127 -12.57 -2.26 9.59
C TRP A 127 -12.98 -1.43 10.82
N ASP A 128 -12.03 -1.09 11.70
CA ASP A 128 -12.27 -0.16 12.83
C ASP A 128 -12.63 1.26 12.34
N PHE A 129 -12.33 1.59 11.08
CA PHE A 129 -12.62 2.89 10.46
C PHE A 129 -13.91 2.88 9.61
N THR A 130 -14.59 1.74 9.51
CA THR A 130 -15.81 1.59 8.68
C THR A 130 -16.91 2.57 9.08
N GLU A 131 -17.18 2.69 10.39
CA GLU A 131 -18.26 3.55 10.89
C GLU A 131 -17.92 5.03 10.72
N GLU A 132 -16.66 5.40 10.93
CA GLU A 132 -16.15 6.75 10.67
C GLU A 132 -16.31 7.13 9.20
N ARG A 133 -15.89 6.24 8.28
CA ARG A 133 -16.06 6.44 6.84
C ARG A 133 -17.52 6.61 6.46
N LYS A 134 -18.41 5.71 6.93
CA LYS A 134 -19.85 5.78 6.61
C LYS A 134 -20.44 7.10 7.05
N LYS A 135 -20.14 7.55 8.28
CA LYS A 135 -20.58 8.85 8.79
C LYS A 135 -20.08 9.99 7.90
N TYR A 136 -18.78 10.00 7.59
CA TYR A 136 -18.18 11.03 6.74
C TYR A 136 -18.83 11.09 5.35
N ARG A 137 -19.01 9.93 4.69
CA ARG A 137 -19.61 9.86 3.35
C ARG A 137 -21.11 10.12 3.35
N PHE A 138 -21.82 9.87 4.45
CA PHE A 138 -23.21 10.30 4.61
C PHE A 138 -23.33 11.82 4.68
N GLU A 139 -22.44 12.48 5.44
CA GLU A 139 -22.47 13.93 5.65
C GLU A 139 -21.91 14.72 4.44
N ASN A 140 -20.84 14.22 3.80
CA ASN A 140 -20.09 14.97 2.78
C ASN A 140 -20.26 14.41 1.37
N GLY A 141 -20.72 13.16 1.24
CA GLY A 141 -20.80 12.47 -0.06
C GLY A 141 -19.42 12.18 -0.68
N TYR A 142 -19.44 12.01 -1.99
CA TYR A 142 -18.26 11.87 -2.83
C TYR A 142 -18.07 13.14 -3.67
N PRO A 143 -16.82 13.50 -4.04
CA PRO A 143 -16.58 14.68 -4.87
C PRO A 143 -17.20 14.52 -6.25
N ALA A 144 -17.62 15.64 -6.86
CA ALA A 144 -18.21 15.65 -8.20
C ALA A 144 -17.25 15.14 -9.29
N SER A 145 -15.94 15.21 -9.03
CA SER A 145 -14.88 14.71 -9.91
C SER A 145 -14.71 13.19 -9.84
N ARG A 146 -15.39 12.49 -8.93
CA ARG A 146 -15.27 11.04 -8.77
C ARG A 146 -15.57 10.32 -10.09
N PRO A 147 -14.71 9.38 -10.53
CA PRO A 147 -14.98 8.59 -11.71
C PRO A 147 -16.30 7.82 -11.62
N LYS A 148 -17.00 7.66 -12.76
CA LYS A 148 -18.29 6.93 -12.82
C LYS A 148 -18.10 5.42 -13.00
N GLN A 149 -17.01 5.01 -13.63
CA GLN A 149 -16.72 3.61 -13.91
C GLN A 149 -16.29 2.89 -12.63
N ALA A 150 -16.86 1.71 -12.39
CA ALA A 150 -16.50 0.87 -11.26
C ALA A 150 -15.21 0.07 -11.53
N TRP A 151 -14.41 -0.18 -10.50
CA TRP A 151 -13.16 -0.96 -10.61
C TRP A 151 -13.36 -2.31 -11.33
N HIS A 152 -14.42 -3.05 -10.99
CA HIS A 152 -14.71 -4.38 -11.56
C HIS A 152 -15.18 -4.34 -13.03
N GLN A 153 -15.46 -3.15 -13.59
CA GLN A 153 -15.84 -3.00 -14.99
C GLN A 153 -14.63 -2.73 -15.90
N THR A 154 -13.45 -2.49 -15.32
CA THR A 154 -12.23 -2.16 -16.07
C THR A 154 -11.63 -3.38 -16.76
N ILE A 155 -10.94 -3.16 -17.89
CA ILE A 155 -10.34 -4.21 -18.73
C ILE A 155 -9.32 -5.05 -17.93
N LEU A 156 -8.65 -4.43 -16.95
CA LEU A 156 -7.67 -5.06 -16.05
C LEU A 156 -8.27 -6.23 -15.25
N PHE A 157 -9.56 -6.20 -14.91
CA PHE A 157 -10.21 -7.31 -14.20
C PHE A 157 -10.93 -8.28 -15.14
N LYS A 158 -11.37 -7.83 -16.33
CA LYS A 158 -12.00 -8.70 -17.35
C LYS A 158 -11.06 -9.79 -17.90
N GLN A 159 -9.74 -9.60 -17.81
CA GLN A 159 -8.75 -10.60 -18.23
C GLN A 159 -8.50 -11.69 -17.18
N ASN A 160 -8.63 -11.37 -15.88
CA ASN A 160 -8.46 -12.34 -14.80
C ASN A 160 -9.62 -13.34 -14.70
N ASP A 161 -10.84 -12.95 -15.09
CA ASP A 161 -12.00 -13.86 -15.12
C ASP A 161 -11.92 -14.88 -16.26
N LYS A 162 -11.19 -14.58 -17.36
CA LYS A 162 -10.97 -15.55 -18.45
C LYS A 162 -9.89 -16.58 -18.14
N GLN A 163 -9.04 -16.34 -17.14
CA GLN A 163 -7.96 -17.25 -16.76
C GLN A 163 -8.34 -18.26 -15.66
N ASN A 164 -9.51 -18.10 -15.02
CA ASN A 164 -10.08 -19.06 -14.06
C ASN A 164 -11.24 -19.90 -14.63
N SER A 165 -11.39 -19.93 -15.96
CA SER A 165 -12.30 -20.82 -16.68
C SER A 165 -11.48 -21.80 -17.54
N CYS A 166 -10.80 -22.74 -16.90
CA CYS A 166 -10.31 -24.00 -17.47
C CYS A 166 -10.34 -25.07 -16.38
#